data_AF-A0A7W2PE22-F1
#
_entry.id   AF-A0A7W2PE22-F1
#
_cell.length_a   1.000
_cell.length_b   1.000
_cell.length_c   1.000
_cell.angle_alpha   90.00
_cell.angle_beta   90.00
_cell.angle_gamma   90.00
#
_symmetry.space_group_name_H-M   'P 1'
#
loop_
_entity.id
_entity.type
_entity.pdbx_description
1 polymer ?
#
loop_
_entity_poly.entity_id
_entity_poly.type
_entity_poly.pdbx_seq_one_letter_code
_entity_poly.pdbx_strand_id
1 'polypeptide(L)'
;MKNKDFTFTIKSICLDEDYQPSDNTRITTNFANLARGNYRQANLRNALKMIDNSFNALAHWDNPKGDRYFVELEIVSVDVDIEGSSKSFPAIEVLKTNIVDRKNNKRIEGIIGNNFSSYVRDYDFSVLLQAHNKGQSKFSIPDNFGELHGKLFQYFVNSKVYKQNFSKTPVICLSVSDNKTYRRTENQHPVLGVEYQPNESSLTEQYFKKMGLQVRYFMPPNSVAPLAFYFFGDLLNDYTSLELISTISTMGTFQKIYRPEIYNANAAAGKSYQPNLKNQDHSLTQIVYDREERSKLGSEQGKFAEENFIKPYQAVLEQWSANYVQ
;
A
#
# COMPACT_ATOMS: atom_id res chain seq x y z
N MET A 1 10.81 -19.20 30.19
CA MET A 1 10.22 -17.84 30.24
C MET A 1 8.92 -17.88 29.46
N LYS A 2 7.82 -17.31 29.96
CA LYS A 2 6.59 -17.17 29.18
C LYS A 2 6.92 -16.38 27.90
N ASN A 3 6.43 -16.83 26.75
CA ASN A 3 6.46 -16.00 25.53
C ASN A 3 5.65 -14.74 25.82
N LYS A 4 6.22 -13.57 25.53
CA LYS A 4 5.49 -12.31 25.61
C LYS A 4 4.53 -12.24 24.43
N ASP A 5 3.27 -11.97 24.72
CA ASP A 5 2.27 -11.80 23.66
C ASP A 5 2.32 -10.39 23.08
N PHE A 6 1.97 -10.31 21.79
CA PHE A 6 1.76 -9.06 21.08
C PHE A 6 0.27 -8.78 21.03
N THR A 7 -0.10 -7.52 21.28
CA THR A 7 -1.47 -7.04 21.10
C THR A 7 -1.47 -5.85 20.14
N PHE A 8 -2.59 -5.65 19.45
CA PHE A 8 -2.70 -4.57 18.47
C PHE A 8 -3.85 -3.65 18.82
N THR A 9 -3.64 -2.36 18.57
CA THR A 9 -4.67 -1.33 18.68
C THR A 9 -4.86 -0.69 17.31
N ILE A 10 -6.12 -0.50 16.90
CA ILE A 10 -6.48 0.16 15.64
C ILE A 10 -7.09 1.52 15.96
N LYS A 11 -6.64 2.54 15.25
CA LYS A 11 -7.23 3.88 15.24
C LYS A 11 -7.53 4.27 13.80
N SER A 12 -8.60 5.04 13.60
CA SER A 12 -9.00 5.50 12.28
C SER A 12 -9.28 7.01 12.29
N ILE A 13 -8.85 7.68 11.24
CA ILE A 13 -9.14 9.10 11.00
C ILE A 13 -9.49 9.31 9.52
N CYS A 14 -10.41 10.23 9.25
CA CYS A 14 -10.79 10.60 7.89
C CYS A 14 -9.61 11.26 7.16
N LEU A 15 -9.39 10.89 5.91
CA LEU A 15 -8.54 11.60 4.96
C LEU A 15 -9.43 12.36 3.97
N ASP A 16 -9.82 13.57 4.36
CA ASP A 16 -10.54 14.53 3.52
C ASP A 16 -9.62 15.70 3.12
N GLU A 17 -10.19 16.74 2.52
CA GLU A 17 -9.42 17.93 2.14
C GLU A 17 -8.92 18.77 3.33
N ASP A 18 -9.48 18.56 4.52
CA ASP A 18 -9.14 19.29 5.74
C ASP A 18 -8.16 18.50 6.64
N TYR A 19 -7.89 17.24 6.31
CA TYR A 19 -6.90 16.42 7.00
C TYR A 19 -5.54 17.11 7.11
N GLN A 20 -5.05 17.16 8.35
CA GLN A 20 -3.73 17.67 8.69
C GLN A 20 -3.00 16.61 9.54
N PRO A 21 -1.77 16.22 9.16
CA PRO A 21 -0.96 15.33 9.99
C PRO A 21 -0.71 15.96 11.36
N SER A 22 -0.82 15.18 12.44
CA SER A 22 -0.49 15.69 13.78
C SER A 22 1.02 15.82 13.96
N ASP A 23 1.46 16.84 14.73
CA ASP A 23 2.88 17.11 14.99
C ASP A 23 3.60 15.96 15.73
N ASN A 24 2.84 15.11 16.44
CA ASN A 24 3.35 14.04 17.30
C ASN A 24 3.16 12.63 16.75
N THR A 25 2.56 12.46 15.57
CA THR A 25 2.32 11.13 14.98
C THR A 25 2.71 11.06 13.53
N ARG A 26 3.58 10.10 13.20
CA ARG A 26 3.59 9.41 11.90
C ARG A 26 3.70 10.34 10.68
N ILE A 27 4.65 11.28 10.77
CA ILE A 27 4.98 12.27 9.74
C ILE A 27 5.52 11.61 8.43
N THR A 28 5.70 10.29 8.38
CA THR A 28 6.49 9.63 7.33
C THR A 28 5.67 8.87 6.28
N THR A 29 4.34 8.83 6.35
CA THR A 29 3.53 8.04 5.40
C THR A 29 3.35 8.74 4.05
N ASN A 30 3.11 7.96 2.98
CA ASN A 30 3.09 8.45 1.59
C ASN A 30 2.03 9.56 1.36
N PHE A 31 0.89 9.50 2.03
CA PHE A 31 -0.16 10.52 1.92
C PHE A 31 0.04 11.68 2.89
N ALA A 32 0.82 11.52 3.97
CA ALA A 32 1.18 12.62 4.85
C ALA A 32 1.99 13.71 4.12
N ASN A 33 2.81 13.33 3.12
CA ASN A 33 3.51 14.30 2.27
C ASN A 33 2.55 15.14 1.41
N LEU A 34 1.46 14.54 0.90
CA LEU A 34 0.42 15.27 0.17
C LEU A 34 -0.37 16.22 1.07
N ALA A 35 -0.46 15.89 2.36
CA ALA A 35 -1.17 16.63 3.37
C ALA A 35 -0.31 17.72 4.06
N ARG A 36 0.69 18.28 3.37
CA ARG A 36 1.61 19.29 3.94
C ARG A 36 1.79 20.55 3.11
N GLY A 37 2.33 21.57 3.78
CA GLY A 37 2.72 22.84 3.19
C GLY A 37 1.55 23.66 2.67
N ASN A 38 1.87 24.73 1.95
CA ASN A 38 0.88 25.71 1.46
C ASN A 38 -0.12 25.12 0.45
N TYR A 39 0.22 23.98 -0.17
CA TYR A 39 -0.62 23.30 -1.16
C TYR A 39 -1.44 22.14 -0.58
N ARG A 40 -1.37 21.87 0.73
CA ARG A 40 -2.05 20.76 1.41
C ARG A 40 -3.50 20.55 0.94
N GLN A 41 -4.36 21.53 1.17
CA GLN A 41 -5.79 21.39 0.89
C GLN A 41 -6.07 21.20 -0.60
N ALA A 42 -5.35 21.92 -1.46
CA ALA A 42 -5.47 21.78 -2.91
C ALA A 42 -5.01 20.40 -3.40
N ASN A 43 -3.90 19.89 -2.88
CA ASN A 43 -3.39 18.55 -3.17
C ASN A 43 -4.40 17.47 -2.78
N LEU A 44 -4.92 17.52 -1.56
CA LEU A 44 -5.90 16.56 -1.05
C LEU A 44 -7.20 16.61 -1.86
N ARG A 45 -7.77 17.81 -2.08
CA ARG A 45 -8.96 18.01 -2.90
C ARG A 45 -8.78 17.47 -4.32
N ASN A 46 -7.65 17.77 -4.95
CA ASN A 46 -7.36 17.30 -6.31
C ASN A 46 -7.20 15.78 -6.36
N ALA A 47 -6.51 15.17 -5.38
CA ALA A 47 -6.35 13.73 -5.29
C ALA A 47 -7.71 13.03 -5.11
N LEU A 48 -8.54 13.48 -4.16
CA LEU A 48 -9.87 12.93 -3.91
C LEU A 48 -10.76 13.05 -5.16
N LYS A 49 -10.74 14.20 -5.83
CA LYS A 49 -11.48 14.41 -7.08
C LYS A 49 -11.00 13.49 -8.21
N MET A 50 -9.69 13.24 -8.32
CA MET A 50 -9.14 12.28 -9.28
C MET A 50 -9.61 10.85 -8.98
N ILE A 51 -9.69 10.47 -7.71
CA ILE A 51 -10.22 9.17 -7.27
C ILE A 51 -11.68 9.04 -7.65
N ASP A 52 -12.52 10.03 -7.33
CA ASP A 52 -13.94 10.02 -7.68
C ASP A 52 -14.16 9.90 -9.19
N ASN A 53 -13.43 10.70 -9.98
CA ASN A 53 -13.51 10.65 -11.45
C ASN A 53 -13.10 9.27 -11.98
N SER A 54 -12.00 8.71 -11.46
CA SER A 54 -11.53 7.38 -11.86
C SER A 54 -12.52 6.27 -11.46
N PHE A 55 -13.12 6.38 -10.28
CA PHE A 55 -14.13 5.44 -9.80
C PHE A 55 -15.34 5.44 -10.72
N ASN A 56 -15.91 6.62 -11.00
CA ASN A 56 -17.09 6.74 -11.83
C ASN A 56 -16.85 6.33 -13.29
N ALA A 57 -15.65 6.55 -13.82
CA ALA A 57 -15.27 6.08 -15.16
C ALA A 57 -15.23 4.54 -15.26
N LEU A 58 -14.83 3.85 -14.18
CA LEU A 58 -14.84 2.38 -14.11
C LEU A 58 -16.25 1.86 -13.82
N ALA A 59 -16.96 2.47 -12.86
CA ALA A 59 -18.35 2.17 -12.50
C ALA A 59 -19.35 2.94 -13.39
N HIS A 60 -19.23 2.74 -14.70
CA HIS A 60 -19.98 3.44 -15.74
C HIS A 60 -21.43 2.98 -15.88
N TRP A 61 -21.76 1.78 -15.39
CA TRP A 61 -23.11 1.24 -15.45
C TRP A 61 -24.07 2.04 -14.58
N ASP A 62 -25.26 2.35 -15.11
CA ASP A 62 -26.28 3.17 -14.45
C ASP A 62 -25.73 4.51 -13.91
N ASN A 63 -24.71 5.06 -14.58
CA ASN A 63 -23.98 6.26 -14.19
C ASN A 63 -23.73 7.19 -15.40
N PRO A 64 -24.78 7.66 -16.11
CA PRO A 64 -24.63 8.37 -17.38
C PRO A 64 -23.87 9.69 -17.29
N LYS A 65 -23.85 10.32 -16.11
CA LYS A 65 -23.12 11.58 -15.85
C LYS A 65 -21.72 11.39 -15.27
N GLY A 66 -21.39 10.17 -14.84
CA GLY A 66 -20.11 9.90 -14.17
C GLY A 66 -19.94 10.58 -12.82
N ASP A 67 -21.03 10.87 -12.10
CA ASP A 67 -21.04 11.63 -10.84
C ASP A 67 -21.83 10.93 -9.70
N ARG A 68 -22.18 9.66 -9.89
CA ARG A 68 -22.99 8.88 -8.94
C ARG A 68 -22.26 8.55 -7.65
N TYR A 69 -20.98 8.22 -7.73
CA TYR A 69 -20.23 7.71 -6.59
C TYR A 69 -19.19 8.73 -6.11
N PHE A 70 -18.90 8.71 -4.81
CA PHE A 70 -17.66 9.27 -4.29
C PHE A 70 -16.99 8.26 -3.34
N VAL A 71 -15.67 8.36 -3.22
CA VAL A 71 -14.85 7.46 -2.40
C VAL A 71 -14.30 8.24 -1.21
N GLU A 72 -14.72 7.83 -0.02
CA GLU A 72 -14.14 8.31 1.23
C GLU A 72 -12.92 7.47 1.60
N LEU A 73 -11.92 8.10 2.18
CA LEU A 73 -10.69 7.46 2.62
C LEU A 73 -10.55 7.59 4.13
N GLU A 74 -10.21 6.48 4.79
CA GLU A 74 -9.87 6.44 6.21
C GLU A 74 -8.42 6.00 6.35
N ILE A 75 -7.62 6.78 7.06
CA ILE A 75 -6.30 6.36 7.52
C ILE A 75 -6.51 5.43 8.69
N VAL A 76 -6.06 4.20 8.54
CA VAL A 76 -6.06 3.18 9.58
C VAL A 76 -4.64 3.05 10.11
N SER A 77 -4.45 3.43 11.37
CA SER A 77 -3.20 3.34 12.09
C SER A 77 -3.24 2.13 13.03
N VAL A 78 -2.28 1.22 12.87
CA VAL A 78 -2.12 0.04 13.74
C VAL A 78 -0.92 0.27 14.63
N ASP A 79 -1.14 0.23 15.94
CA ASP A 79 -0.09 0.20 16.96
C ASP A 79 0.08 -1.24 17.45
N VAL A 80 1.31 -1.63 17.80
CA VAL A 80 1.65 -2.92 18.42
C VAL A 80 2.21 -2.71 19.82
N ASP A 81 1.67 -3.46 20.77
CA ASP A 81 2.08 -3.47 22.17
C ASP A 81 2.71 -4.83 22.51
N ILE A 82 3.87 -4.78 23.16
CA ILE A 82 4.56 -5.96 23.68
C ILE A 82 4.24 -6.10 25.16
N GLU A 83 3.84 -7.29 25.60
CA GLU A 83 3.53 -7.54 27.01
C GLU A 83 4.65 -7.08 27.96
N GLY A 84 4.30 -6.25 28.94
CA GLY A 84 5.22 -5.64 29.89
C GLY A 84 6.04 -4.45 29.35
N SER A 85 5.74 -3.94 28.15
CA SER A 85 6.21 -2.63 27.66
C SER A 85 5.30 -1.51 28.18
N SER A 86 5.88 -0.33 28.44
CA SER A 86 5.14 0.89 28.79
C SER A 86 4.75 1.74 27.57
N LYS A 87 5.24 1.40 26.38
CA LYS A 87 5.04 2.16 25.14
C LYS A 87 4.58 1.27 24.00
N SER A 88 3.54 1.74 23.32
CA SER A 88 3.07 1.20 22.05
C SER A 88 3.96 1.63 20.90
N PHE A 89 4.13 0.78 19.89
CA PHE A 89 4.93 1.07 18.71
C PHE A 89 4.04 1.19 17.46
N PRO A 90 4.18 2.25 16.65
CA PRO A 90 3.43 2.36 15.41
C PRO A 90 3.91 1.31 14.40
N ALA A 91 3.08 0.34 14.06
CA ALA A 91 3.46 -0.77 13.18
C ALA A 91 3.14 -0.48 11.71
N ILE A 92 1.86 -0.27 11.41
CA ILE A 92 1.32 -0.18 10.06
C ILE A 92 0.44 1.06 9.94
N GLU A 93 0.42 1.65 8.75
CA GLU A 93 -0.57 2.62 8.34
C GLU A 93 -1.02 2.36 6.91
N VAL A 94 -2.33 2.31 6.71
CA VAL A 94 -2.97 1.99 5.42
C VAL A 94 -4.21 2.87 5.24
N LEU A 95 -4.65 2.98 3.99
CA LEU A 95 -5.94 3.56 3.66
C LEU A 95 -6.98 2.46 3.49
N LYS A 96 -8.14 2.68 4.11
CA LYS A 96 -9.40 1.97 3.86
C LYS A 96 -10.29 2.86 3.00
N THR A 97 -10.96 2.25 2.04
CA THR A 97 -11.95 2.94 1.19
C THR A 97 -13.36 2.72 1.72
N ASN A 98 -14.23 3.72 1.59
CA ASN A 98 -15.67 3.56 1.73
C ASN A 98 -16.34 4.22 0.52
N ILE A 99 -17.29 3.52 -0.11
CA ILE A 99 -17.93 3.97 -1.34
C ILE A 99 -19.30 4.53 -0.99
N VAL A 100 -19.59 5.75 -1.42
CA VAL A 100 -20.90 6.35 -1.25
C VAL A 100 -21.63 6.42 -2.58
N ASP A 101 -22.74 5.70 -2.67
CA ASP A 101 -23.67 5.73 -3.80
C ASP A 101 -24.72 6.81 -3.57
N ARG A 102 -24.56 7.96 -4.22
CA ARG A 102 -25.48 9.11 -4.06
C ARG A 102 -26.87 8.83 -4.59
N LYS A 103 -26.99 7.99 -5.64
CA LYS A 103 -28.28 7.69 -6.28
C LYS A 103 -29.18 6.89 -5.35
N ASN A 104 -28.60 5.93 -4.62
CA ASN A 104 -29.36 5.04 -3.74
C ASN A 104 -29.20 5.39 -2.25
N ASN A 105 -28.44 6.43 -1.92
CA ASN A 105 -28.11 6.84 -0.56
C ASN A 105 -27.56 5.67 0.29
N LYS A 106 -26.54 4.98 -0.25
CA LYS A 106 -25.89 3.84 0.42
C LYS A 106 -24.41 4.11 0.65
N ARG A 107 -23.92 3.69 1.81
CA ARG A 107 -22.49 3.60 2.11
C ARG A 107 -22.09 2.13 2.09
N ILE A 108 -21.09 1.81 1.28
CA ILE A 108 -20.61 0.45 1.03
C ILE A 108 -19.17 0.39 1.53
N GLU A 109 -18.87 -0.60 2.37
CA GLU A 109 -17.50 -0.83 2.83
C GLU A 109 -16.61 -1.22 1.65
N GLY A 110 -15.46 -0.56 1.53
CA GLY A 110 -14.43 -0.90 0.55
C GLY A 110 -13.26 -1.67 1.19
N ILE A 111 -12.21 -1.89 0.41
CA ILE A 111 -11.07 -2.71 0.85
C ILE A 111 -10.05 -1.87 1.64
N ILE A 112 -9.46 -2.47 2.68
CA ILE A 112 -8.30 -1.95 3.42
C ILE A 112 -6.98 -2.44 2.80
N GLY A 113 -5.91 -1.65 2.92
CA GLY A 113 -4.55 -2.04 2.47
C GLY A 113 -3.99 -1.12 1.39
N ASN A 114 -4.78 -0.13 0.97
CA ASN A 114 -4.33 0.88 0.03
C ASN A 114 -3.22 1.72 0.67
N ASN A 115 -2.25 2.14 -0.15
CA ASN A 115 -1.15 3.02 0.26
C ASN A 115 -0.37 2.51 1.50
N PHE A 116 -0.07 1.21 1.51
CA PHE A 116 0.56 0.51 2.62
C PHE A 116 1.92 1.10 3.04
N SER A 117 2.00 1.52 4.31
CA SER A 117 3.22 1.92 5.01
C SER A 117 3.43 1.03 6.22
N SER A 118 4.68 0.62 6.45
CA SER A 118 5.07 -0.19 7.61
C SER A 118 6.44 0.23 8.09
N TYR A 119 6.55 0.45 9.40
CA TYR A 119 7.80 0.85 10.04
C TYR A 119 8.85 -0.28 9.98
N VAL A 120 8.42 -1.53 10.19
CA VAL A 120 9.33 -2.69 10.12
C VAL A 120 9.76 -2.95 8.67
N ARG A 121 8.88 -2.71 7.69
CA ARG A 121 9.26 -2.76 6.27
C ARG A 121 10.32 -1.71 5.94
N ASP A 122 10.12 -0.48 6.39
CA ASP A 122 11.05 0.59 6.09
C ASP A 122 12.40 0.38 6.82
N TYR A 123 12.40 -0.23 8.00
CA TYR A 123 13.62 -0.75 8.64
C TYR A 123 14.33 -1.79 7.76
N ASP A 124 13.61 -2.82 7.32
CA ASP A 124 14.19 -3.90 6.53
C ASP A 124 14.85 -3.34 5.25
N PHE A 125 14.12 -2.52 4.49
CA PHE A 125 14.61 -2.01 3.20
C PHE A 125 15.64 -0.88 3.34
N SER A 126 15.42 0.08 4.24
CA SER A 126 16.23 1.31 4.32
C SER A 126 17.36 1.26 5.34
N VAL A 127 17.37 0.26 6.23
CA VAL A 127 18.44 0.10 7.24
C VAL A 127 19.13 -1.25 7.07
N LEU A 128 18.40 -2.36 7.24
CA LEU A 128 18.99 -3.70 7.26
C LEU A 128 19.62 -4.09 5.92
N LEU A 129 18.85 -3.99 4.83
CA LEU A 129 19.32 -4.36 3.49
C LEU A 129 20.47 -3.47 3.01
N GLN A 130 20.38 -2.16 3.31
CA GLN A 130 21.43 -1.22 2.96
C GLN A 130 22.72 -1.49 3.75
N ALA A 131 22.61 -1.74 5.06
CA ALA A 131 23.75 -2.09 5.91
C ALA A 131 24.41 -3.39 5.46
N HIS A 132 23.61 -4.42 5.15
CA HIS A 132 24.10 -5.72 4.66
C HIS A 132 24.96 -5.57 3.40
N ASN A 133 24.49 -4.79 2.42
CA ASN A 133 25.18 -4.62 1.14
C ASN A 133 26.32 -3.58 1.18
N LYS A 134 26.51 -2.87 2.29
CA LYS A 134 27.54 -1.82 2.40
C LYS A 134 28.94 -2.43 2.26
N GLY A 135 29.67 -2.03 1.23
CA GLY A 135 31.03 -2.53 0.95
C GLY A 135 31.08 -3.89 0.26
N GLN A 136 29.94 -4.49 -0.09
CA GLN A 136 29.92 -5.72 -0.89
C GLN A 136 30.05 -5.40 -2.40
N SER A 137 30.74 -6.26 -3.14
CA SER A 137 30.91 -6.13 -4.59
C SER A 137 29.69 -6.59 -5.39
N LYS A 138 28.81 -7.41 -4.79
CA LYS A 138 27.60 -7.93 -5.39
C LYS A 138 26.44 -7.78 -4.43
N PHE A 139 25.26 -7.49 -4.97
CA PHE A 139 24.04 -7.42 -4.20
C PHE A 139 23.66 -8.80 -3.64
N SER A 140 23.27 -8.86 -2.38
CA SER A 140 22.71 -10.04 -1.72
C SER A 140 21.63 -9.64 -0.71
N ILE A 141 20.79 -10.61 -0.33
CA ILE A 141 19.65 -10.41 0.58
C ILE A 141 20.00 -11.09 1.92
N PRO A 142 19.76 -10.46 3.08
CA PRO A 142 19.89 -11.12 4.38
C PRO A 142 18.97 -12.35 4.49
N ASP A 143 19.44 -13.42 5.13
CA ASP A 143 18.69 -14.69 5.21
C ASP A 143 17.30 -14.54 5.86
N ASN A 144 17.19 -13.67 6.87
CA ASN A 144 15.96 -13.39 7.62
C ASN A 144 15.16 -12.19 7.08
N PHE A 145 15.46 -11.71 5.87
CA PHE A 145 14.84 -10.51 5.31
C PHE A 145 13.31 -10.64 5.19
N GLY A 146 12.59 -9.77 5.90
CA GLY A 146 11.12 -9.74 5.92
C GLY A 146 10.44 -10.79 6.78
N GLU A 147 11.17 -11.67 7.47
CA GLU A 147 10.56 -12.74 8.25
C GLU A 147 9.79 -12.23 9.47
N LEU A 148 10.39 -11.32 10.24
CA LEU A 148 9.73 -10.72 11.40
C LEU A 148 8.47 -9.96 10.99
N HIS A 149 8.59 -9.09 9.98
CA HIS A 149 7.45 -8.31 9.51
C HIS A 149 6.35 -9.20 8.92
N GLY A 150 6.74 -10.22 8.16
CA GLY A 150 5.82 -11.21 7.61
C GLY A 150 4.97 -11.88 8.68
N LYS A 151 5.61 -12.35 9.75
CA LYS A 151 4.92 -12.97 10.89
C LYS A 151 4.05 -11.98 11.65
N LEU A 152 4.53 -10.78 11.94
CA LEU A 152 3.75 -9.73 12.60
C LEU A 152 2.50 -9.35 11.79
N PHE A 153 2.63 -9.23 10.47
CA PHE A 153 1.51 -8.92 9.59
C PHE A 153 0.47 -10.04 9.57
N GLN A 154 0.91 -11.30 9.43
CA GLN A 154 0.00 -12.46 9.51
C GLN A 154 -0.69 -12.56 10.86
N TYR A 155 0.04 -12.32 11.95
CA TYR A 155 -0.51 -12.32 13.30
C TYR A 155 -1.55 -11.21 13.48
N PHE A 156 -1.30 -10.02 12.94
CA PHE A 156 -2.26 -8.92 12.91
C PHE A 156 -3.53 -9.29 12.14
N VAL A 157 -3.42 -9.75 10.89
CA VAL A 157 -4.59 -10.08 10.03
C VAL A 157 -5.44 -11.21 10.64
N ASN A 158 -4.83 -12.14 11.39
CA ASN A 158 -5.56 -13.23 12.04
C ASN A 158 -6.11 -12.88 13.44
N SER A 159 -5.73 -11.73 13.99
CA SER A 159 -6.10 -11.30 15.34
C SER A 159 -7.60 -11.02 15.49
N LYS A 160 -8.09 -11.07 16.73
CA LYS A 160 -9.47 -10.69 17.06
C LYS A 160 -9.75 -9.23 16.73
N VAL A 161 -8.80 -8.33 16.98
CA VAL A 161 -8.99 -6.90 16.73
C VAL A 161 -9.12 -6.60 15.23
N TYR A 162 -8.39 -7.31 14.36
CA TYR A 162 -8.58 -7.19 12.92
C TYR A 162 -10.00 -7.61 12.52
N LYS A 163 -10.44 -8.80 12.93
CA LYS A 163 -11.77 -9.36 12.61
C LYS A 163 -12.93 -8.56 13.19
N GLN A 164 -12.69 -7.79 14.26
CA GLN A 164 -13.68 -6.87 14.83
C GLN A 164 -13.82 -5.57 14.04
N ASN A 165 -12.78 -5.16 13.30
CA ASN A 165 -12.76 -3.88 12.57
C ASN A 165 -12.95 -4.05 11.06
N PHE A 166 -12.62 -5.22 10.50
CA PHE A 166 -12.69 -5.49 9.06
C PHE A 166 -13.34 -6.83 8.77
N SER A 167 -14.26 -6.81 7.81
CA SER A 167 -15.00 -7.99 7.35
C SER A 167 -14.21 -8.83 6.34
N LYS A 168 -13.22 -8.24 5.67
CA LYS A 168 -12.40 -8.87 4.62
C LYS A 168 -10.92 -8.66 4.86
N THR A 169 -10.11 -9.55 4.28
CA THR A 169 -8.65 -9.46 4.26
C THR A 169 -8.16 -8.25 3.43
N PRO A 170 -6.94 -7.76 3.65
CA PRO A 170 -6.45 -6.59 2.94
C PRO A 170 -6.06 -6.93 1.49
N VAL A 171 -6.21 -5.96 0.60
CA VAL A 171 -5.59 -5.97 -0.73
C VAL A 171 -4.62 -4.81 -0.81
N ILE A 172 -3.34 -5.10 -1.06
CA ILE A 172 -2.31 -4.08 -1.23
C ILE A 172 -2.01 -3.94 -2.71
N CYS A 173 -2.23 -2.75 -3.26
CA CYS A 173 -2.00 -2.47 -4.68
C CYS A 173 -0.80 -1.54 -4.84
N LEU A 174 0.22 -1.97 -5.59
CA LEU A 174 1.50 -1.26 -5.76
C LEU A 174 1.87 -1.07 -7.23
N SER A 175 2.87 -0.22 -7.45
CA SER A 175 3.56 -0.13 -8.73
C SER A 175 4.21 -1.47 -9.11
N VAL A 176 4.24 -1.77 -10.40
CA VAL A 176 5.16 -2.79 -10.95
C VAL A 176 6.62 -2.34 -10.82
N SER A 177 7.52 -3.31 -10.73
CA SER A 177 8.97 -3.07 -10.70
C SER A 177 9.51 -2.82 -12.11
N ASP A 178 10.37 -1.81 -12.27
CA ASP A 178 11.00 -1.37 -13.52
C ASP A 178 12.13 -2.29 -14.02
N ASN A 179 12.67 -3.15 -13.15
CA ASN A 179 13.67 -4.13 -13.52
C ASN A 179 13.10 -5.48 -14.01
N LYS A 180 11.77 -5.57 -14.19
CA LYS A 180 11.06 -6.76 -14.69
C LYS A 180 10.35 -6.46 -16.00
N THR A 181 10.15 -7.51 -16.80
CA THR A 181 9.33 -7.46 -18.01
C THR A 181 8.03 -8.21 -17.78
N TYR A 182 6.92 -7.58 -18.13
CA TYR A 182 5.56 -8.09 -17.96
C TYR A 182 4.98 -8.43 -19.33
N ARG A 183 4.53 -9.67 -19.50
CA ARG A 183 3.90 -10.15 -20.73
C ARG A 183 2.40 -10.19 -20.54
N ARG A 184 1.67 -9.52 -21.43
CA ARG A 184 0.21 -9.53 -21.49
C ARG A 184 -0.27 -10.96 -21.75
N THR A 185 -1.25 -11.41 -20.98
CA THR A 185 -1.92 -12.69 -21.15
C THR A 185 -3.25 -12.50 -21.90
N GLU A 186 -3.96 -13.60 -22.15
CA GLU A 186 -5.32 -13.58 -22.72
C GLU A 186 -6.41 -13.36 -21.67
N ASN A 187 -6.08 -13.48 -20.38
CA ASN A 187 -7.05 -13.32 -19.31
C ASN A 187 -7.44 -11.83 -19.16
N GLN A 188 -8.75 -11.58 -19.16
CA GLN A 188 -9.33 -10.25 -19.04
C GLN A 188 -10.48 -10.27 -18.03
N HIS A 189 -10.25 -9.61 -16.89
CA HIS A 189 -11.25 -9.40 -15.85
C HIS A 189 -12.09 -8.15 -16.16
N PRO A 190 -13.41 -8.15 -15.95
CA PRO A 190 -14.28 -7.00 -16.27
C PRO A 190 -13.92 -5.71 -15.52
N VAL A 191 -13.34 -5.83 -14.33
CA VAL A 191 -12.95 -4.67 -13.49
C VAL A 191 -11.44 -4.45 -13.46
N LEU A 192 -10.67 -5.52 -13.30
CA LEU A 192 -9.21 -5.43 -13.14
C LEU A 192 -8.53 -5.23 -14.51
N GLY A 193 -9.25 -5.51 -15.61
CA GLY A 193 -8.73 -5.39 -16.96
C GLY A 193 -7.86 -6.57 -17.34
N VAL A 194 -6.83 -6.32 -18.15
CA VAL A 194 -6.02 -7.40 -18.74
C VAL A 194 -4.92 -7.83 -17.80
N GLU A 195 -4.73 -9.14 -17.65
CA GLU A 195 -3.68 -9.70 -16.81
C GLU A 195 -2.31 -9.72 -17.51
N TYR A 196 -1.27 -9.47 -16.74
CA TYR A 196 0.12 -9.52 -17.14
C TYR A 196 0.88 -10.53 -16.24
N GLN A 197 1.86 -11.21 -16.83
CA GLN A 197 2.74 -12.14 -16.12
C GLN A 197 4.18 -11.62 -16.12
N PRO A 198 4.85 -11.51 -14.96
CA PRO A 198 6.26 -11.11 -14.90
C PRO A 198 7.17 -12.24 -15.39
N ASN A 199 8.34 -11.88 -15.90
CA ASN A 199 9.38 -12.85 -16.29
C ASN A 199 10.02 -13.57 -15.09
N GLU A 200 10.07 -12.90 -13.93
CA GLU A 200 10.67 -13.42 -12.70
C GLU A 200 10.15 -12.62 -11.48
N SER A 201 10.28 -13.20 -10.28
CA SER A 201 9.83 -12.53 -9.05
C SER A 201 10.70 -11.32 -8.69
N SER A 202 10.06 -10.27 -8.18
CA SER A 202 10.75 -9.09 -7.62
C SER A 202 11.14 -9.29 -6.15
N LEU A 203 12.05 -8.46 -5.63
CA LEU A 203 12.38 -8.46 -4.20
C LEU A 203 11.16 -8.14 -3.33
N THR A 204 10.35 -7.16 -3.76
CA THR A 204 9.10 -6.79 -3.08
C THR A 204 8.14 -7.97 -3.04
N GLU A 205 8.02 -8.72 -4.13
CA GLU A 205 7.16 -9.90 -4.18
C GLU A 205 7.63 -11.00 -3.22
N GLN A 206 8.93 -11.30 -3.20
CA GLN A 206 9.49 -12.27 -2.25
C GLN A 206 9.26 -11.83 -0.80
N TYR A 207 9.38 -10.53 -0.52
CA TYR A 207 9.12 -9.95 0.80
C TYR A 207 7.64 -10.06 1.19
N PHE A 208 6.71 -9.71 0.30
CA PHE A 208 5.28 -9.78 0.55
C PHE A 208 4.77 -11.23 0.64
N LYS A 209 5.44 -12.17 -0.03
CA LYS A 209 5.17 -13.61 0.15
C LYS A 209 5.40 -14.07 1.59
N LYS A 210 6.37 -13.49 2.31
CA LYS A 210 6.58 -13.76 3.75
C LYS A 210 5.42 -13.25 4.61
N MET A 211 4.59 -12.33 4.11
CA MET A 211 3.34 -11.90 4.75
C MET A 211 2.17 -12.85 4.47
N GLY A 212 2.38 -13.92 3.71
CA GLY A 212 1.32 -14.85 3.27
C GLY A 212 0.54 -14.36 2.06
N LEU A 213 1.00 -13.30 1.38
CA LEU A 213 0.31 -12.69 0.25
C LEU A 213 0.72 -13.37 -1.08
N GLN A 214 -0.27 -13.59 -1.94
CA GLN A 214 -0.09 -13.89 -3.35
C GLN A 214 -0.05 -12.59 -4.16
N VAL A 215 0.43 -12.62 -5.40
CA VAL A 215 0.42 -11.46 -6.29
C VAL A 215 -0.15 -11.80 -7.66
N ARG A 216 -0.93 -10.87 -8.23
CA ARG A 216 -1.32 -10.86 -9.64
C ARG A 216 -1.19 -9.46 -10.22
N TYR A 217 -0.97 -9.37 -11.52
CA TYR A 217 -0.74 -8.09 -12.18
C TYR A 217 -1.81 -7.84 -13.21
N PHE A 218 -2.53 -6.74 -13.06
CA PHE A 218 -3.59 -6.37 -13.98
C PHE A 218 -3.44 -4.93 -14.42
N MET A 219 -3.74 -4.65 -15.68
CA MET A 219 -3.88 -3.30 -16.21
C MET A 219 -5.36 -2.97 -16.31
N PRO A 220 -5.91 -2.16 -15.38
CA PRO A 220 -7.32 -1.79 -15.39
C PRO A 220 -7.69 -0.98 -16.64
N PRO A 221 -8.97 -0.98 -17.03
CA PRO A 221 -9.46 -0.07 -18.05
C PRO A 221 -9.06 1.38 -17.74
N ASN A 222 -8.72 2.15 -18.78
CA ASN A 222 -8.28 3.56 -18.67
C ASN A 222 -6.97 3.78 -17.89
N SER A 223 -6.23 2.72 -17.54
CA SER A 223 -4.85 2.80 -17.06
C SER A 223 -3.87 2.55 -18.21
N VAL A 224 -2.63 3.03 -18.05
CA VAL A 224 -1.58 2.90 -19.08
C VAL A 224 -0.50 1.88 -18.72
N ALA A 225 -0.54 1.31 -17.51
CA ALA A 225 0.41 0.31 -17.04
C ALA A 225 -0.26 -0.67 -16.05
N PRO A 226 0.24 -1.91 -15.93
CA PRO A 226 -0.25 -2.86 -14.94
C PRO A 226 0.07 -2.41 -13.50
N LEU A 227 -0.82 -2.77 -12.58
CA LEU A 227 -0.67 -2.66 -11.13
C LEU A 227 -0.46 -4.05 -10.53
N ALA A 228 0.32 -4.13 -9.46
CA ALA A 228 0.54 -5.36 -8.70
C ALA A 228 -0.46 -5.44 -7.54
N PHE A 229 -1.31 -6.46 -7.53
CA PHE A 229 -2.30 -6.70 -6.48
C PHE A 229 -1.81 -7.83 -5.58
N TYR A 230 -1.50 -7.50 -4.33
CA TYR A 230 -1.12 -8.46 -3.29
C TYR A 230 -2.32 -8.76 -2.40
N PHE A 231 -2.65 -10.05 -2.21
CA PHE A 231 -3.89 -10.46 -1.56
C PHE A 231 -3.76 -11.83 -0.87
N PHE A 232 -4.71 -12.10 0.03
CA PHE A 232 -5.01 -13.44 0.52
C PHE A 232 -6.18 -14.04 -0.25
N GLY A 233 -6.28 -15.38 -0.29
CA GLY A 233 -7.42 -16.07 -0.87
C GLY A 233 -7.50 -15.92 -2.39
N ASP A 234 -8.68 -15.58 -2.90
CA ASP A 234 -8.98 -15.42 -4.31
C ASP A 234 -9.41 -13.98 -4.64
N LEU A 235 -8.47 -13.21 -5.19
CA LEU A 235 -8.69 -11.82 -5.61
C LEU A 235 -9.92 -11.64 -6.52
N LEU A 236 -10.23 -12.61 -7.38
CA LEU A 236 -11.26 -12.47 -8.40
C LEU A 236 -12.67 -12.73 -7.86
N ASN A 237 -12.79 -13.50 -6.78
CA ASN A 237 -14.07 -14.00 -6.30
C ASN A 237 -14.43 -13.51 -4.88
N ASP A 238 -13.43 -13.17 -4.06
CA ASP A 238 -13.66 -12.75 -2.66
C ASP A 238 -14.08 -11.27 -2.52
N TYR A 239 -13.96 -10.49 -3.59
CA TYR A 239 -14.23 -9.05 -3.62
C TYR A 239 -15.21 -8.69 -4.73
N THR A 240 -16.13 -7.78 -4.43
CA THR A 240 -17.11 -7.26 -5.37
C THR A 240 -16.48 -6.28 -6.36
N SER A 241 -17.17 -6.03 -7.47
CA SER A 241 -16.72 -5.06 -8.47
C SER A 241 -16.48 -3.67 -7.90
N LEU A 242 -17.35 -3.16 -7.01
CA LEU A 242 -17.19 -1.81 -6.44
C LEU A 242 -16.01 -1.72 -5.46
N GLU A 243 -15.77 -2.78 -4.69
CA GLU A 243 -14.60 -2.90 -3.81
C GLU A 243 -13.28 -2.91 -4.61
N LEU A 244 -13.21 -3.67 -5.71
CA LEU A 244 -12.03 -3.67 -6.57
C LEU A 244 -11.85 -2.32 -7.29
N ILE A 245 -12.94 -1.70 -7.76
CA ILE A 245 -12.89 -0.37 -8.37
C ILE A 245 -12.38 0.67 -7.39
N SER A 246 -12.80 0.66 -6.11
CA SER A 246 -12.31 1.62 -5.12
C SER A 246 -10.80 1.50 -4.93
N THR A 247 -10.25 0.28 -4.82
CA THR A 247 -8.80 0.06 -4.77
C THR A 247 -8.10 0.56 -6.03
N ILE A 248 -8.63 0.25 -7.22
CA ILE A 248 -8.04 0.69 -8.50
C ILE A 248 -8.05 2.22 -8.61
N SER A 249 -9.17 2.88 -8.33
CA SER A 249 -9.29 4.34 -8.45
C SER A 249 -8.38 5.06 -7.46
N THR A 250 -8.29 4.55 -6.23
CA THR A 250 -7.44 5.10 -5.18
C THR A 250 -5.97 4.91 -5.52
N MET A 251 -5.53 3.66 -5.74
CA MET A 251 -4.12 3.39 -5.98
C MET A 251 -3.65 3.83 -7.36
N GLY A 252 -4.48 3.76 -8.40
CA GLY A 252 -4.17 4.32 -9.71
C GLY A 252 -3.92 5.83 -9.65
N THR A 253 -4.71 6.57 -8.86
CA THR A 253 -4.48 8.01 -8.62
C THR A 253 -3.16 8.25 -7.91
N PHE A 254 -2.90 7.54 -6.81
CA PHE A 254 -1.63 7.66 -6.09
C PHE A 254 -0.43 7.30 -6.97
N GLN A 255 -0.54 6.26 -7.81
CA GLN A 255 0.54 5.89 -8.72
C GLN A 255 0.79 6.94 -9.81
N LYS A 256 -0.25 7.63 -10.32
CA LYS A 256 -0.08 8.78 -11.23
C LYS A 256 0.69 9.93 -10.57
N ILE A 257 0.53 10.13 -9.27
CA ILE A 257 1.25 11.15 -8.51
C ILE A 257 2.69 10.69 -8.21
N TYR A 258 2.87 9.44 -7.78
CA TYR A 258 4.15 8.93 -7.29
C TYR A 258 5.11 8.51 -8.40
N ARG A 259 4.57 7.99 -9.50
CA ARG A 259 5.28 7.37 -10.62
C ARG A 259 4.61 7.71 -11.97
N PRO A 260 4.39 9.01 -12.29
CA PRO A 260 3.82 9.45 -13.56
C PRO A 260 4.55 8.91 -14.79
N GLU A 261 5.86 8.63 -14.69
CA GLU A 261 6.67 8.04 -15.77
C GLU A 261 6.14 6.67 -16.23
N ILE A 262 5.46 5.96 -15.33
CA ILE A 262 4.83 4.66 -15.57
C ILE A 262 3.32 4.82 -15.73
N TYR A 263 2.64 5.49 -14.79
CA TYR A 263 1.18 5.47 -14.67
C TYR A 263 0.45 6.67 -15.26
N ASN A 264 1.20 7.70 -15.64
CA ASN A 264 0.71 8.86 -16.39
C ASN A 264 1.51 9.08 -17.68
N ALA A 265 2.10 7.99 -18.21
CA ALA A 265 2.75 7.95 -19.51
C ALA A 265 1.73 8.19 -20.63
N ASN A 266 2.17 8.81 -21.72
CA ASN A 266 1.28 9.10 -22.85
C ASN A 266 1.08 7.87 -23.77
N ALA A 267 1.84 6.79 -23.55
CA ALA A 267 1.69 5.51 -24.23
C ALA A 267 1.30 4.41 -23.25
N ALA A 268 0.35 3.57 -23.64
CA ALA A 268 -0.07 2.41 -22.86
C ALA A 268 0.89 1.22 -23.01
N ALA A 269 0.96 0.38 -21.98
CA ALA A 269 1.74 -0.85 -21.97
C ALA A 269 1.33 -1.79 -23.12
N GLY A 270 2.32 -2.19 -23.91
CA GLY A 270 2.15 -3.15 -25.01
C GLY A 270 1.97 -4.60 -24.53
N LYS A 271 2.04 -5.55 -25.49
CA LYS A 271 2.01 -6.99 -25.19
C LYS A 271 3.20 -7.48 -24.35
N SER A 272 4.33 -6.81 -24.48
CA SER A 272 5.50 -6.96 -23.61
C SER A 272 5.85 -5.57 -23.10
N TYR A 273 5.91 -5.41 -21.78
CA TYR A 273 6.06 -4.12 -21.15
C TYR A 273 7.15 -4.18 -20.07
N GLN A 274 8.14 -3.30 -20.18
CA GLN A 274 9.11 -3.04 -19.12
C GLN A 274 8.90 -1.59 -18.66
N PRO A 275 8.53 -1.37 -17.39
CA PRO A 275 8.35 -0.01 -16.87
C PRO A 275 9.67 0.76 -16.91
N ASN A 276 9.59 2.08 -17.11
CA ASN A 276 10.78 2.93 -17.18
C ASN A 276 10.60 4.20 -16.34
N LEU A 277 11.30 4.27 -15.21
CA LEU A 277 11.28 5.43 -14.31
C LEU A 277 11.98 6.68 -14.88
N LYS A 278 12.61 6.57 -16.05
CA LYS A 278 13.24 7.68 -16.78
C LYS A 278 12.48 8.05 -18.05
N ASN A 279 11.26 7.52 -18.25
CA ASN A 279 10.43 7.86 -19.40
C ASN A 279 10.06 9.35 -19.35
N GLN A 280 10.46 10.12 -20.37
CA GLN A 280 10.13 11.54 -20.48
C GLN A 280 8.76 11.80 -21.11
N ASP A 281 8.19 10.81 -21.81
CA ASP A 281 6.88 10.92 -22.44
C ASP A 281 5.75 10.60 -21.44
N HIS A 282 5.54 11.53 -20.51
CA HIS A 282 4.50 11.46 -19.49
C HIS A 282 3.96 12.84 -19.13
N SER A 283 2.78 12.86 -18.50
CA SER A 283 2.15 14.06 -17.99
C SER A 283 2.30 14.15 -16.45
N LEU A 284 2.34 15.36 -15.90
CA LEU A 284 2.32 15.57 -14.45
C LEU A 284 0.90 15.96 -13.98
N THR A 285 0.57 15.56 -12.76
CA THR A 285 -0.67 15.99 -12.09
C THR A 285 -0.53 17.42 -11.56
N GLN A 286 -1.66 18.11 -11.32
CA GLN A 286 -1.68 19.40 -10.60
C GLN A 286 -1.57 19.23 -9.07
N ILE A 287 -0.81 18.23 -8.63
CA ILE A 287 -0.60 17.87 -7.23
C ILE A 287 0.91 17.94 -7.00
N VAL A 288 1.32 18.77 -6.06
CA VAL A 288 2.73 18.92 -5.68
C VAL A 288 3.10 17.78 -4.74
N TYR A 289 4.07 16.98 -5.13
CA TYR A 289 4.54 15.83 -4.35
C TYR A 289 6.07 15.80 -4.30
N ASP A 290 6.63 15.88 -3.09
CA ASP A 290 8.07 15.91 -2.87
C ASP A 290 8.61 14.49 -2.68
N ARG A 291 9.25 13.96 -3.73
CA ARG A 291 9.83 12.61 -3.72
C ARG A 291 11.11 12.52 -2.88
N GLU A 292 11.86 13.62 -2.77
CA GLU A 292 13.10 13.65 -1.99
C GLU A 292 12.76 13.66 -0.49
N GLU A 293 11.84 14.54 -0.08
CA GLU A 293 11.30 14.54 1.27
C GLU A 293 10.72 13.17 1.61
N ARG A 294 9.93 12.56 0.71
CA ARG A 294 9.40 11.22 0.96
C ARG A 294 10.48 10.17 1.18
N SER A 295 11.53 10.18 0.37
CA SER A 295 12.64 9.23 0.48
C SER A 295 13.38 9.40 1.81
N LYS A 296 13.61 10.65 2.22
CA LYS A 296 14.18 10.98 3.53
C LYS A 296 13.31 10.46 4.67
N LEU A 297 12.01 10.75 4.63
CA LEU A 297 11.03 10.30 5.63
C LEU A 297 10.98 8.77 5.77
N GLY A 298 11.12 8.02 4.67
CA GLY A 298 11.18 6.55 4.72
C GLY A 298 12.43 6.04 5.44
N SER A 299 13.59 6.67 5.20
CA SER A 299 14.81 6.34 5.93
C SER A 299 14.72 6.67 7.42
N GLU A 300 14.15 7.82 7.77
CA GLU A 300 13.91 8.23 9.16
C GLU A 300 12.93 7.27 9.86
N GLN A 301 11.88 6.83 9.17
CA GLN A 301 10.93 5.82 9.65
C GLN A 301 11.62 4.49 9.97
N GLY A 302 12.51 4.03 9.08
CA GLY A 302 13.29 2.81 9.29
C GLY A 302 14.26 2.90 10.47
N LYS A 303 14.94 4.04 10.65
CA LYS A 303 15.81 4.28 11.82
C LYS A 303 15.01 4.36 13.12
N PHE A 304 13.87 5.04 13.11
CA PHE A 304 12.98 5.09 14.26
C PHE A 304 12.56 3.68 14.70
N ALA A 305 12.19 2.82 13.74
CA ALA A 305 11.87 1.43 14.01
C ALA A 305 13.06 0.65 14.57
N GLU A 306 14.26 0.86 14.02
CA GLU A 306 15.49 0.26 14.55
C GLU A 306 15.70 0.60 16.04
N GLU A 307 15.60 1.89 16.38
CA GLU A 307 15.93 2.43 17.71
C GLU A 307 14.85 2.15 18.76
N ASN A 308 13.58 2.14 18.37
CA ASN A 308 12.45 2.10 19.31
C ASN A 308 11.74 0.76 19.36
N PHE A 309 12.00 -0.15 18.40
CA PHE A 309 11.33 -1.45 18.33
C PHE A 309 12.32 -2.59 18.14
N ILE A 310 13.15 -2.55 17.10
CA ILE A 310 14.04 -3.68 16.78
C ILE A 310 15.11 -3.87 17.87
N LYS A 311 15.94 -2.85 18.15
CA LYS A 311 17.02 -2.97 19.14
C LYS A 311 16.53 -3.21 20.57
N PRO A 312 15.53 -2.46 21.10
CA PRO A 312 15.12 -2.62 22.49
C PRO A 312 14.45 -3.97 22.78
N TYR A 313 13.82 -4.58 21.77
CA TYR A 313 13.07 -5.82 21.91
C TYR A 313 13.66 -6.98 21.10
N GLN A 314 14.91 -6.88 20.64
CA GLN A 314 15.52 -7.85 19.73
C GLN A 314 15.34 -9.31 20.20
N ALA A 315 15.76 -9.62 21.43
CA ALA A 315 15.63 -10.97 21.97
C ALA A 315 14.17 -11.46 22.06
N VAL A 316 13.24 -10.56 22.37
CA VAL A 316 11.80 -10.87 22.45
C VAL A 316 11.24 -11.15 21.05
N LEU A 317 11.59 -10.30 20.07
CA LEU A 317 11.16 -10.42 18.68
C LEU A 317 11.72 -11.69 18.03
N GLU A 318 12.99 -12.02 18.28
CA GLU A 318 13.65 -13.24 17.79
C GLU A 318 13.01 -14.49 18.39
N GLN A 319 12.84 -14.53 19.72
CA GLN A 319 12.19 -15.64 20.41
C GLN A 319 10.75 -15.83 19.95
N TRP A 320 9.99 -14.74 19.82
CA TRP A 320 8.61 -14.80 19.34
C TRP A 320 8.55 -15.28 17.88
N SER A 321 9.38 -14.70 17.01
CA SER A 321 9.44 -15.08 15.60
C SER A 321 9.78 -16.57 15.45
N ALA A 322 10.76 -17.09 16.19
CA ALA A 322 11.15 -18.50 16.13
C ALA A 322 10.03 -19.46 16.56
N ASN A 323 9.15 -19.03 17.48
CA ASN A 323 8.07 -19.85 18.03
C ASN A 323 6.73 -19.65 17.33
N TYR A 324 6.57 -18.60 16.52
CA TYR A 324 5.32 -18.33 15.83
C TYR A 324 5.11 -19.35 14.69
N VAL A 325 4.12 -20.22 14.90
CA VAL A 325 3.58 -21.13 13.89
C VAL A 325 2.15 -20.70 13.63
N GLN A 326 1.79 -20.56 12.35
CA GLN A 326 0.48 -20.09 11.91
C GLN A 326 -0.62 -21.12 12.16
#